data_AF-A0A2E7ZRL8-F1
#
_entry.id   AF-A0A2E7ZRL8-F1
#
_cell.length_a   1.000
_cell.length_b   1.000
_cell.length_c   1.000
_cell.angle_alpha   90.00
_cell.angle_beta   90.00
_cell.angle_gamma   90.00
#
_symmetry.space_group_name_H-M   'P 1'
#
loop_
_entity.id
_entity.type
_entity.pdbx_description
1 polymer ?
#
loop_
_entity_poly.entity_id
_entity_poly.type
_entity_poly.pdbx_seq_one_letter_code
_entity_poly.pdbx_strand_id
1 'polypeptide(L)'
;MKMGDKLAVLRDENIDVPPAASMNTRLVAGAVTAGIEPVEKGFYSDTVEMVNGKPKRNVTWVVKGDATAHFKPDFEEEKIDFNEFQKRWNSTEWQVENPHHPISFMAEMFRKHSAFVDKIKTMEPMMLIRKNGRTAIVPSGDSPEDVEARNEILARF
;
A
#
# COMPACT_ATOMS: atom_id res chain seq x y z
N MET A 1 -22.66 1.48 -15.62
CA MET A 1 -23.58 1.66 -14.48
C MET A 1 -24.98 1.85 -15.05
N LYS A 2 -25.88 0.93 -14.77
CA LYS A 2 -27.29 0.99 -15.15
C LYS A 2 -28.12 1.23 -13.87
N MET A 3 -29.32 1.77 -14.06
CA MET A 3 -30.29 1.92 -12.96
C MET A 3 -30.59 0.54 -12.36
N GLY A 4 -30.33 0.35 -11.07
CA GLY A 4 -30.53 -0.92 -10.36
C GLY A 4 -29.26 -1.73 -10.06
N ASP A 5 -28.09 -1.34 -10.58
CA ASP A 5 -26.82 -1.97 -10.21
C ASP A 5 -26.56 -1.78 -8.70
N LYS A 6 -26.19 -2.86 -8.00
CA LYS A 6 -25.70 -2.77 -6.62
C LYS A 6 -24.25 -2.25 -6.65
N LEU A 7 -23.94 -1.29 -5.80
CA LEU A 7 -22.62 -0.66 -5.75
C LEU A 7 -22.08 -0.73 -4.32
N ALA A 8 -20.79 -1.03 -4.18
CA ALA A 8 -20.06 -0.80 -2.94
C ALA A 8 -19.16 0.43 -3.16
N VAL A 9 -19.25 1.40 -2.26
CA VAL A 9 -18.57 2.69 -2.37
C VAL A 9 -17.64 2.88 -1.18
N LEU A 10 -16.37 3.15 -1.45
CA LEU A 10 -15.36 3.46 -0.45
C LEU A 10 -14.88 4.89 -0.66
N ARG A 11 -14.88 5.70 0.40
CA ARG A 11 -14.49 7.11 0.36
C ARG A 11 -13.35 7.41 1.32
N ASP A 12 -12.38 8.13 0.79
CA ASP A 12 -11.33 8.84 1.50
C ASP A 12 -11.72 10.31 1.54
N GLU A 13 -12.18 10.79 2.71
CA GLU A 13 -12.56 12.19 2.87
C GLU A 13 -11.41 13.01 3.43
N ASN A 14 -11.21 14.21 2.88
CA ASN A 14 -10.25 15.20 3.38
C ASN A 14 -8.81 14.68 3.51
N ILE A 15 -8.33 13.87 2.55
CA ILE A 15 -6.99 13.28 2.63
C ILE A 15 -5.89 14.32 2.40
N ASP A 16 -4.89 14.31 3.28
CA ASP A 16 -3.68 15.15 3.17
C ASP A 16 -2.51 14.42 2.47
N VAL A 17 -2.74 13.18 2.02
CA VAL A 17 -1.77 12.37 1.28
C VAL A 17 -2.18 12.21 -0.18
N PRO A 18 -1.23 11.98 -1.11
CA PRO A 18 -1.56 11.59 -2.47
C PRO A 18 -2.45 10.32 -2.49
N PRO A 19 -3.41 10.19 -3.41
CA PRO A 19 -4.28 9.00 -3.50
C PRO A 19 -3.51 7.68 -3.54
N ALA A 20 -2.38 7.65 -4.25
CA ALA A 20 -1.51 6.47 -4.33
C ALA A 20 -0.94 6.02 -2.97
N ALA A 21 -0.88 6.90 -1.98
CA ALA A 21 -0.41 6.60 -0.64
C ALA A 21 -1.53 6.21 0.34
N SER A 22 -2.81 6.33 -0.05
CA SER A 22 -3.96 6.03 0.80
C SER A 22 -4.05 4.54 1.18
N MET A 23 -4.54 4.27 2.40
CA MET A 23 -4.88 2.92 2.85
C MET A 23 -6.04 2.30 2.05
N ASN A 24 -7.02 3.11 1.65
CA ASN A 24 -8.17 2.64 0.88
C ASN A 24 -7.76 2.20 -0.53
N THR A 25 -6.76 2.87 -1.14
CA THR A 25 -6.17 2.40 -2.41
C THR A 25 -5.60 0.99 -2.28
N ARG A 26 -4.95 0.66 -1.15
CA ARG A 26 -4.38 -0.66 -0.89
C ARG A 26 -5.47 -1.70 -0.64
N LEU A 27 -6.52 -1.32 0.10
CA LEU A 27 -7.69 -2.17 0.32
C LEU A 27 -8.35 -2.53 -1.01
N VAL A 28 -8.61 -1.55 -1.87
CA VAL A 28 -9.23 -1.77 -3.18
C VAL A 28 -8.33 -2.62 -4.07
N ALA A 29 -7.02 -2.40 -4.06
CA ALA A 29 -6.07 -3.26 -4.76
C ALA A 29 -6.14 -4.72 -4.28
N GLY A 30 -6.22 -4.93 -2.96
CA GLY A 30 -6.42 -6.25 -2.37
C GLY A 30 -7.76 -6.89 -2.77
N ALA A 31 -8.85 -6.12 -2.75
CA ALA A 31 -10.18 -6.57 -3.14
C ALA A 31 -10.23 -7.01 -4.61
N VAL A 32 -9.67 -6.19 -5.51
CA VAL A 32 -9.59 -6.52 -6.95
C VAL A 32 -8.70 -7.76 -7.17
N THR A 33 -7.58 -7.87 -6.45
CA THR A 33 -6.71 -9.05 -6.50
C THR A 33 -7.46 -10.31 -6.06
N ALA A 34 -8.37 -10.19 -5.09
CA ALA A 34 -9.20 -11.29 -4.60
C ALA A 34 -10.40 -11.62 -5.50
N GLY A 35 -10.63 -10.87 -6.58
CA GLY A 35 -11.69 -11.10 -7.56
C GLY A 35 -12.90 -10.16 -7.44
N ILE A 36 -12.88 -9.16 -6.55
CA ILE A 36 -13.96 -8.17 -6.46
C ILE A 36 -13.84 -7.19 -7.63
N GLU A 37 -14.81 -7.26 -8.54
CA GLU A 37 -14.76 -6.50 -9.78
C GLU A 37 -15.02 -4.99 -9.58
N PRO A 38 -14.19 -4.12 -10.17
CA PRO A 38 -14.48 -2.70 -10.26
C PRO A 38 -15.66 -2.45 -11.22
N VAL A 39 -16.36 -1.32 -11.05
CA VAL A 39 -17.31 -0.88 -12.08
C VAL A 39 -16.57 -0.39 -13.33
N GLU A 40 -17.11 -0.65 -14.53
CA GLU A 40 -16.42 -0.31 -15.79
C GLU A 40 -16.18 1.20 -15.98
N LYS A 41 -17.12 2.04 -15.53
CA LYS A 41 -17.04 3.51 -15.61
C LYS A 41 -17.32 4.10 -14.25
N GLY A 42 -16.44 5.01 -13.81
CA GLY A 42 -16.55 5.65 -12.49
C GLY A 42 -16.00 4.83 -11.33
N PHE A 43 -15.13 3.84 -11.60
CA PHE A 43 -14.43 3.08 -10.56
C PHE A 43 -13.63 3.97 -9.61
N TYR A 44 -13.07 5.05 -10.12
CA TYR A 44 -12.23 5.97 -9.37
C TYR A 44 -12.64 7.41 -9.66
N SER A 45 -12.67 8.22 -8.61
CA SER A 45 -12.83 9.67 -8.69
C SER A 45 -11.88 10.33 -7.70
N ASP A 46 -11.10 11.29 -8.18
CA ASP A 46 -10.28 12.21 -7.37
C ASP A 46 -10.85 13.61 -7.55
N THR A 47 -11.40 14.18 -6.48
CA THR A 47 -11.98 15.52 -6.50
C THR A 47 -11.27 16.41 -5.52
N VAL A 48 -11.15 17.68 -5.89
CA VAL A 48 -10.65 18.74 -5.01
C VAL A 48 -11.74 19.78 -4.87
N GLU A 49 -12.12 20.07 -3.64
CA GLU A 49 -13.12 21.08 -3.30
C GLU A 49 -12.52 22.12 -2.34
N MET A 50 -13.05 23.36 -2.38
CA MET A 50 -12.64 24.41 -1.45
C MET A 50 -13.57 24.40 -0.24
N VAL A 51 -13.04 24.03 0.94
CA VAL A 51 -13.78 24.02 2.20
C VAL A 51 -13.12 25.00 3.16
N ASN A 52 -13.86 26.02 3.60
CA ASN A 52 -13.34 27.08 4.49
C ASN A 52 -12.03 27.73 3.97
N GLY A 53 -11.95 27.96 2.66
CA GLY A 53 -10.78 28.57 2.01
C GLY A 53 -9.56 27.67 1.87
N LYS A 54 -9.65 26.38 2.23
CA LYS A 54 -8.57 25.39 2.05
C LYS A 54 -8.99 24.34 1.02
N PRO A 55 -8.08 23.93 0.10
CA PRO A 55 -8.35 22.82 -0.79
C PRO A 55 -8.42 21.53 0.04
N LYS A 56 -9.50 20.79 -0.13
CA LYS A 56 -9.73 19.46 0.42
C LYS A 56 -9.85 18.46 -0.71
N ARG A 57 -9.06 17.40 -0.64
CA ARG A 57 -9.07 16.32 -1.62
C ARG A 57 -9.91 15.16 -1.10
N ASN A 58 -10.79 14.64 -1.95
CA ASN A 58 -11.61 13.47 -1.67
C ASN A 58 -11.35 12.42 -2.75
N VAL A 59 -11.23 11.16 -2.35
CA VAL A 59 -11.08 10.04 -3.29
C VAL A 59 -12.23 9.08 -3.08
N THR A 60 -12.88 8.67 -4.18
CA THR A 60 -13.97 7.69 -4.17
C THR A 60 -13.61 6.50 -5.05
N TRP A 61 -13.80 5.31 -4.51
CA TRP A 61 -13.72 4.05 -5.22
C TRP A 61 -15.10 3.40 -5.30
N VAL A 62 -15.43 2.82 -6.45
CA VAL A 62 -16.74 2.19 -6.69
C VAL A 62 -16.54 0.80 -7.27
N VAL A 63 -16.91 -0.24 -6.54
CA VAL A 63 -16.89 -1.64 -7.03
C VAL A 63 -18.30 -2.17 -7.23
N LYS A 64 -18.43 -3.25 -8.00
CA LYS A 64 -19.70 -3.95 -8.16
C LYS A 64 -20.13 -4.54 -6.81
N GLY A 65 -21.31 -4.19 -6.33
CA GLY A 65 -21.80 -4.58 -5.00
C GLY A 65 -22.23 -6.05 -4.90
N ASP A 66 -22.38 -6.73 -6.04
CA ASP A 66 -22.66 -8.15 -6.15
C ASP A 66 -21.40 -8.98 -6.48
N ALA A 67 -20.25 -8.34 -6.72
CA ALA A 67 -19.00 -9.04 -6.90
C ALA A 67 -18.51 -9.63 -5.58
N THR A 68 -17.88 -10.79 -5.66
CA THR A 68 -17.39 -11.53 -4.50
C THR A 68 -15.93 -11.90 -4.67
N ALA A 69 -15.18 -11.83 -3.57
CA ALA A 69 -13.87 -12.45 -3.48
C ALA A 69 -14.06 -13.95 -3.29
N HIS A 70 -13.21 -14.74 -3.93
CA HIS A 70 -13.29 -16.20 -3.86
C HIS A 70 -11.94 -16.79 -3.42
N PHE A 71 -11.91 -17.37 -2.23
CA PHE A 71 -10.70 -17.96 -1.67
C PHE A 71 -10.79 -19.49 -1.68
N LYS A 72 -9.82 -20.13 -2.33
CA LYS A 72 -9.59 -21.59 -2.35
C LYS A 72 -8.18 -22.03 -1.93
N PRO A 73 -7.59 -21.53 -0.83
CA PRO A 73 -6.38 -22.14 -0.27
C PRO A 73 -6.74 -23.44 0.48
N ASP A 74 -5.79 -24.04 1.19
CA ASP A 74 -5.95 -25.31 1.95
C ASP A 74 -6.93 -25.23 3.15
N PHE A 75 -7.95 -24.36 3.09
CA PHE A 75 -9.08 -24.26 4.03
C PHE A 75 -10.42 -24.33 3.28
N GLU A 76 -11.54 -24.29 4.02
CA GLU A 76 -12.89 -24.36 3.45
C GLU A 76 -13.15 -23.22 2.45
N GLU A 77 -13.55 -23.57 1.23
CA GLU A 77 -13.85 -22.61 0.15
C GLU A 77 -14.82 -21.54 0.64
N GLU A 78 -14.42 -20.27 0.55
CA GLU A 78 -15.28 -19.16 0.96
C GLU A 78 -15.47 -18.12 -0.14
N LYS A 79 -16.66 -17.54 -0.15
CA LYS A 79 -17.04 -16.42 -1.00
C LYS A 79 -17.57 -15.31 -0.12
N ILE A 80 -16.94 -14.14 -0.22
CA ILE A 80 -17.31 -12.97 0.60
C ILE A 80 -17.54 -11.75 -0.29
N ASP A 81 -18.44 -10.87 0.11
CA ASP A 81 -18.66 -9.60 -0.56
C ASP A 81 -17.60 -8.55 -0.18
N PHE A 82 -17.68 -7.38 -0.79
CA PHE A 82 -16.75 -6.28 -0.51
C PHE A 82 -16.81 -5.76 0.93
N ASN A 83 -17.99 -5.75 1.56
CA ASN A 83 -18.13 -5.23 2.92
C ASN A 83 -17.44 -6.14 3.93
N GLU A 84 -17.63 -7.46 3.78
CA GLU A 84 -16.96 -8.45 4.63
C GLU A 84 -15.45 -8.47 4.35
N PHE A 85 -15.03 -8.35 3.09
CA PHE A 85 -13.61 -8.17 2.74
C PHE A 85 -13.02 -6.94 3.44
N GLN A 86 -13.68 -5.78 3.34
CA GLN A 86 -13.26 -4.53 3.98
C GLN A 86 -13.17 -4.66 5.50
N LYS A 87 -14.14 -5.33 6.13
CA LYS A 87 -14.16 -5.56 7.57
C LYS A 87 -12.95 -6.39 8.01
N ARG A 88 -12.66 -7.50 7.34
CA ARG A 88 -11.51 -8.38 7.63
C ARG A 88 -10.17 -7.68 7.33
N TRP A 89 -10.11 -6.91 6.24
CA TRP A 89 -8.92 -6.13 5.87
C TRP A 89 -8.53 -5.08 6.91
N ASN A 90 -9.52 -4.46 7.57
CA ASN A 90 -9.27 -3.42 8.57
C ASN A 90 -9.19 -3.97 10.01
N SER A 91 -9.55 -5.23 10.24
CA SER A 91 -9.49 -5.85 11.57
C SER A 91 -8.14 -6.52 11.83
N THR A 92 -7.31 -5.85 12.63
CA THR A 92 -6.04 -6.44 13.12
C THR A 92 -6.30 -7.68 13.96
N GLU A 93 -7.34 -7.67 14.81
CA GLU A 93 -7.71 -8.82 15.64
C GLU A 93 -8.01 -10.04 14.78
N TRP A 94 -8.85 -9.87 13.76
CA TRP A 94 -9.17 -10.97 12.84
C TRP A 94 -7.94 -11.47 12.07
N GLN A 95 -7.03 -10.58 11.68
CA GLN A 95 -5.78 -10.96 11.00
C GLN A 95 -4.84 -11.79 11.88
N VAL A 96 -4.79 -11.48 13.18
CA VAL A 96 -4.00 -12.24 14.16
C VAL A 96 -4.59 -13.63 14.39
N GLU A 97 -5.92 -13.74 14.43
CA GLU A 97 -6.62 -15.01 14.55
C GLU A 97 -6.56 -15.86 13.26
N ASN A 98 -6.46 -15.20 12.10
CA ASN A 98 -6.46 -15.83 10.78
C ASN A 98 -5.16 -15.51 10.01
N PRO A 99 -3.97 -15.88 10.54
CA PRO A 99 -2.70 -15.41 10.00
C PRO A 99 -2.39 -15.95 8.60
N HIS A 100 -2.95 -17.12 8.25
CA HIS A 100 -2.76 -17.78 6.95
C HIS A 100 -3.84 -17.44 5.93
N HIS A 101 -4.78 -16.58 6.27
CA HIS A 101 -5.80 -16.16 5.32
C HIS A 101 -5.19 -15.23 4.26
N PRO A 102 -5.54 -15.36 2.96
CA PRO A 102 -5.04 -14.48 1.90
C PRO A 102 -5.22 -12.98 2.20
N ILE A 103 -6.33 -12.59 2.82
CA ILE A 103 -6.57 -11.21 3.27
C ILE A 103 -5.48 -10.74 4.24
N SER A 104 -5.12 -11.56 5.24
CA SER A 104 -4.08 -11.24 6.22
C SER A 104 -2.72 -11.08 5.55
N PHE A 105 -2.37 -11.97 4.62
CA PHE A 105 -1.13 -11.86 3.83
C PHE A 105 -1.09 -10.58 2.99
N MET A 106 -2.15 -10.27 2.24
CA MET A 106 -2.20 -9.07 1.40
C MET A 106 -2.12 -7.79 2.24
N ALA A 107 -2.90 -7.71 3.32
CA ALA A 107 -2.91 -6.56 4.21
C ALA A 107 -1.52 -6.33 4.84
N GLU A 108 -0.87 -7.39 5.33
CA GLU A 108 0.46 -7.30 5.93
C GLU A 108 1.54 -6.94 4.89
N MET A 109 1.46 -7.50 3.68
CA MET A 109 2.37 -7.15 2.58
C MET A 109 2.33 -5.65 2.30
N PHE A 110 1.14 -5.06 2.16
CA PHE A 110 1.01 -3.62 1.93
C PHE A 110 1.49 -2.77 3.12
N ARG A 111 1.24 -3.23 4.36
CA ARG A 111 1.72 -2.57 5.57
C ARG A 111 3.25 -2.54 5.59
N LYS A 112 3.90 -3.66 5.33
CA LYS A 112 5.37 -3.77 5.27
C LYS A 112 5.95 -2.99 4.11
N HIS A 113 5.37 -3.09 2.91
CA HIS A 113 5.81 -2.32 1.75
C HIS A 113 5.84 -0.82 2.06
N SER A 114 4.79 -0.30 2.68
CA SER A 114 4.71 1.13 3.03
C SER A 114 5.77 1.52 4.05
N ALA A 115 5.95 0.71 5.11
CA ALA A 115 7.00 0.94 6.10
C ALA A 115 8.40 0.91 5.48
N PHE A 116 8.66 0.01 4.52
CA PHE A 116 9.92 -0.03 3.79
C PHE A 116 10.11 1.19 2.90
N VAL A 117 9.08 1.62 2.17
CA VAL A 117 9.14 2.84 1.35
C VAL A 117 9.47 4.05 2.22
N ASP A 118 8.83 4.20 3.37
CA ASP A 118 9.10 5.32 4.28
C ASP A 118 10.51 5.24 4.87
N LYS A 119 10.97 4.05 5.22
CA LYS A 119 12.38 3.84 5.62
C LYS A 119 13.36 4.21 4.51
N ILE A 120 13.11 3.81 3.27
CA ILE A 120 13.99 4.11 2.13
C ILE A 120 14.10 5.62 1.91
N LYS A 121 13.00 6.38 2.09
CA LYS A 121 13.03 7.85 1.98
C LYS A 121 13.92 8.54 3.01
N THR A 122 14.17 7.90 4.16
CA THR A 122 15.05 8.43 5.20
C THR A 122 16.49 7.93 5.09
N MET A 123 16.78 6.98 4.19
CA MET A 123 18.11 6.44 4.02
C MET A 123 18.95 7.36 3.12
N GLU A 124 20.16 7.67 3.56
CA GLU A 124 21.12 8.38 2.73
C GLU A 124 21.64 7.47 1.60
N PRO A 125 21.83 7.99 0.38
CA PRO A 125 22.42 7.23 -0.71
C PRO A 125 23.83 6.74 -0.35
N MET A 126 24.21 5.52 -0.73
CA MET A 126 25.60 5.09 -0.56
C MET A 126 26.51 5.73 -1.62
N MET A 127 27.76 6.01 -1.25
CA MET A 127 28.79 6.46 -2.18
C MET A 127 29.44 5.27 -2.88
N LEU A 128 29.51 5.32 -4.22
CA LEU A 128 30.14 4.30 -5.04
C LEU A 128 31.50 4.79 -5.55
N ILE A 129 32.57 4.14 -5.15
CA ILE A 129 33.95 4.50 -5.52
C ILE A 129 34.50 3.43 -6.46
N ARG A 130 35.03 3.87 -7.62
CA ARG A 130 35.65 3.01 -8.62
C ARG A 130 37.08 3.45 -8.86
N LYS A 131 38.05 2.55 -8.71
CA LYS A 131 39.48 2.83 -8.90
C LYS A 131 40.22 1.60 -9.44
N ASN A 132 40.90 1.75 -10.58
CA ASN A 132 41.73 0.68 -11.19
C ASN A 132 41.04 -0.69 -11.28
N GLY A 133 39.77 -0.72 -11.71
CA GLY A 133 38.98 -1.95 -11.83
C GLY A 133 38.37 -2.47 -10.52
N ARG A 134 38.65 -1.84 -9.37
CA ARG A 134 38.02 -2.16 -8.08
C ARG A 134 36.78 -1.29 -7.84
N THR A 135 35.81 -1.82 -7.09
CA THR A 135 34.56 -1.13 -6.70
C THR A 135 34.30 -1.25 -5.20
N ALA A 136 34.05 -0.13 -4.53
CA ALA A 136 33.64 -0.06 -3.12
C ALA A 136 32.35 0.76 -2.98
N ILE A 137 31.50 0.33 -2.05
CA ILE A 137 30.28 1.03 -1.65
C ILE A 137 30.49 1.44 -0.18
N VAL A 138 30.45 2.73 0.10
CA VAL A 138 30.71 3.30 1.44
C VAL A 138 29.60 4.26 1.85
N PRO A 139 29.40 4.51 3.15
CA PRO A 139 28.46 5.52 3.60
C PRO A 139 28.78 6.91 3.02
N SER A 140 27.77 7.62 2.55
CA SER A 140 27.93 9.01 2.08
C SER A 140 27.86 10.04 3.19
N GLY A 141 27.32 9.67 4.34
CA GLY A 141 27.06 10.57 5.44
C GLY A 141 28.33 11.19 6.03
N ASP A 142 28.11 12.26 6.78
CA ASP A 142 29.14 13.01 7.49
C ASP A 142 29.09 12.79 9.00
N SER A 143 28.28 11.83 9.48
CA SER A 143 28.31 11.42 10.89
C SER A 143 29.68 10.83 11.24
N PRO A 144 30.13 10.93 12.50
CA PRO A 144 31.37 10.28 12.94
C PRO A 144 31.42 8.78 12.58
N GLU A 145 30.29 8.08 12.74
CA GLU A 145 30.15 6.67 12.41
C GLU A 145 30.30 6.40 10.90
N ASP A 146 29.70 7.24 10.05
CA ASP A 146 29.80 7.11 8.60
C ASP A 146 31.22 7.40 8.10
N VAL A 147 31.87 8.42 8.67
CA VAL A 147 33.26 8.78 8.36
C VAL A 147 34.21 7.66 8.77
N GLU A 148 34.04 7.09 9.97
CA GLU A 148 34.82 5.96 10.47
C GLU A 148 34.65 4.74 9.56
N ALA A 149 33.40 4.30 9.32
CA ALA A 149 33.11 3.17 8.45
C ALA A 149 33.62 3.37 7.02
N ARG A 150 33.50 4.58 6.47
CA ARG A 150 34.06 4.93 5.15
C ARG A 150 35.58 4.78 5.12
N ASN A 151 36.27 5.31 6.13
CA ASN A 151 37.73 5.23 6.22
C ASN A 151 38.22 3.78 6.39
N GLU A 152 37.52 2.97 7.19
CA GLU A 152 37.83 1.55 7.35
C GLU A 152 37.71 0.76 6.03
N ILE A 153 36.63 1.00 5.27
CA ILE A 153 36.43 0.34 3.97
C ILE A 153 37.50 0.82 2.97
N LEU A 154 37.77 2.12 2.91
CA LEU A 154 38.74 2.71 2.00
C LEU A 154 40.18 2.28 2.28
N ALA A 155 40.55 2.03 3.54
CA ALA A 155 41.87 1.52 3.90
C ALA A 155 42.16 0.13 3.30
N ARG A 156 41.10 -0.63 2.97
CA ARG A 156 41.18 -1.98 2.38
C ARG A 156 41.01 -1.98 0.85
N PHE A 157 40.74 -0.82 0.26
CA PHE A 157 40.27 -0.66 -1.12
C PHE A 157 41.39 -0.28 -2.10
#